data_AF-A0A9J6FM56-F1
#
_entry.id   AF-A0A9J6FM56-F1
#
_cell.length_a   1.000
_cell.length_b   1.000
_cell.length_c   1.000
_cell.angle_alpha   90.00
_cell.angle_beta   90.00
_cell.angle_gamma   90.00
#
_symmetry.space_group_name_H-M   'P 1'
#
loop_
_entity.id
_entity.type
_entity.pdbx_description
1 polymer ?
#
loop_
_entity_poly.entity_id
_entity_poly.type
_entity_poly.pdbx_seq_one_letter_code
_entity_poly.pdbx_strand_id
1 'polypeptide(L)'
;MSAQTMNNDHQRASRYLSTISRLRSQVAYHRSKSRKLLDRLAKEEQRSAFYRASKHHASLRKIEADSPNGHKKAVFLLHQIARYEKQHLTYPEEVIRECVIWRFLSQKGYDHARSSGLLNLPAKCTLQIYMGPSQTTSGMSAAMRTRLVYEASLLSSRQHMASLIIEKASIKPKCIYDRKGNAVLVLRTDPTAARLTPRGCWRTGFCALFFGALTVTIRYLARIILRSS
;
A
#
# COMPACT_ATOMS: atom_id res chain seq x y z
N MET A 1 39.57 -65.70 -53.23
CA MET A 1 39.10 -64.79 -52.17
C MET A 1 38.84 -63.44 -52.82
N SER A 2 37.59 -63.21 -53.18
CA SER A 2 37.22 -62.60 -54.46
C SER A 2 36.40 -61.34 -54.29
N ALA A 3 36.53 -60.42 -55.25
CA ALA A 3 35.93 -59.10 -55.48
C ALA A 3 34.68 -58.64 -54.68
N GLN A 4 33.80 -59.55 -54.23
CA GLN A 4 32.69 -59.26 -53.34
C GLN A 4 33.12 -58.68 -51.99
N THR A 5 34.23 -59.16 -51.40
CA THR A 5 34.72 -58.61 -50.12
C THR A 5 35.16 -57.15 -50.27
N MET A 6 35.88 -56.83 -51.35
CA MET A 6 36.32 -55.45 -51.63
C MET A 6 35.16 -54.50 -51.90
N ASN A 7 34.08 -54.96 -52.56
CA ASN A 7 32.88 -54.14 -52.79
C ASN A 7 32.15 -53.80 -51.47
N ASN A 8 32.04 -54.77 -50.56
CA ASN A 8 31.45 -54.54 -49.23
C ASN A 8 32.29 -53.56 -48.40
N ASP A 9 33.62 -53.65 -48.46
CA ASP A 9 34.51 -52.73 -47.77
C ASP A 9 34.40 -51.31 -48.33
N HIS A 10 34.29 -51.16 -49.66
CA HIS A 10 34.03 -49.86 -50.28
C HIS A 10 32.69 -49.25 -49.87
N GLN A 11 31.61 -50.04 -49.82
CA GLN A 11 30.31 -49.56 -49.35
C GLN A 11 30.34 -49.16 -47.88
N ARG A 12 31.05 -49.92 -47.04
CA ARG A 12 31.22 -49.63 -45.62
C ARG A 12 32.04 -48.35 -45.41
N ALA A 13 33.14 -48.19 -46.14
CA ALA A 13 33.95 -46.98 -46.14
C ALA A 13 33.14 -45.75 -46.58
N SER A 14 32.33 -45.87 -47.63
CA SER A 14 31.42 -44.80 -48.09
C SER A 14 30.42 -44.37 -47.01
N ARG A 15 29.80 -45.32 -46.30
CA ARG A 15 28.90 -45.04 -45.16
C ARG A 15 29.62 -44.37 -43.99
N TYR A 16 30.86 -44.74 -43.71
CA TYR A 16 31.66 -44.08 -42.67
C TYR A 16 32.00 -42.64 -43.06
N LEU A 17 32.41 -42.41 -44.31
CA LEU A 17 32.71 -41.07 -44.81
C LEU A 17 31.48 -40.15 -44.78
N SER A 18 30.30 -40.65 -45.15
CA SER A 18 29.05 -39.88 -45.07
C SER A 18 28.67 -39.55 -43.62
N THR A 19 28.84 -40.51 -42.71
CA THR A 19 28.62 -40.30 -41.27
C THR A 19 29.58 -39.27 -40.69
N ILE A 20 30.87 -39.33 -41.05
CA ILE A 20 31.89 -38.36 -40.64
C ILE A 20 31.53 -36.95 -41.15
N SER A 21 31.11 -36.83 -42.41
CA SER A 21 30.67 -35.54 -42.99
C SER A 21 29.46 -34.96 -42.24
N ARG A 22 28.46 -35.80 -41.92
CA ARG A 22 27.28 -35.40 -41.14
C ARG A 22 27.67 -34.93 -39.73
N LEU A 23 28.51 -35.69 -39.03
CA LEU A 23 28.97 -35.33 -37.69
C LEU A 23 29.78 -34.03 -37.69
N ARG A 24 30.67 -33.84 -38.66
CA ARG A 24 31.41 -32.57 -38.83
C ARG A 24 30.47 -31.39 -39.04
N SER A 25 29.46 -31.55 -39.88
CA SER A 25 28.43 -30.53 -40.11
C SER A 25 27.63 -30.22 -38.84
N GLN A 26 27.25 -31.24 -38.08
CA GLN A 26 26.60 -31.07 -36.78
C GLN A 26 27.48 -30.33 -35.78
N VAL A 27 28.75 -30.73 -35.64
CA VAL A 27 29.71 -30.05 -34.75
C VAL A 27 29.89 -28.59 -35.16
N ALA A 28 30.03 -28.30 -36.47
CA ALA A 28 30.14 -26.94 -36.97
C ALA A 28 28.88 -26.10 -36.66
N TYR A 29 27.70 -26.68 -36.87
CA TYR A 29 26.41 -26.06 -36.51
C TYR A 29 26.33 -25.75 -35.02
N HIS A 30 26.64 -26.71 -34.15
CA HIS A 30 26.62 -26.52 -32.71
C HIS A 30 27.64 -25.48 -32.25
N ARG A 31 28.85 -25.47 -32.81
CA ARG A 31 29.85 -24.42 -32.54
C ARG A 31 29.35 -23.02 -32.93
N SER A 32 28.75 -22.89 -34.12
CA SER A 32 28.16 -21.62 -34.58
C SER A 32 27.02 -21.17 -33.66
N LYS A 33 26.14 -22.10 -33.27
CA LYS A 33 25.03 -21.84 -32.34
C LYS A 33 25.53 -21.41 -30.97
N SER A 34 26.51 -22.11 -30.40
CA SER A 34 27.11 -21.75 -29.12
C SER A 34 27.78 -20.38 -29.17
N ARG A 35 28.50 -20.06 -30.25
CA ARG A 35 29.09 -18.72 -30.44
C ARG A 35 28.01 -17.63 -30.44
N LYS A 36 26.94 -17.81 -31.22
CA LYS A 36 25.81 -16.85 -31.26
C LYS A 36 25.13 -16.67 -29.90
N LEU A 37 25.02 -17.73 -29.10
CA LEU A 37 24.44 -17.65 -27.74
C LEU A 37 25.37 -16.90 -26.78
N LEU A 38 26.67 -17.15 -26.83
CA LEU A 38 27.67 -16.42 -26.04
C LEU A 38 27.66 -14.92 -26.40
N ASP A 39 27.60 -14.59 -27.70
CA ASP A 39 27.52 -13.19 -28.14
C ASP A 39 26.25 -12.49 -27.64
N ARG A 40 25.12 -13.21 -27.58
CA ARG A 40 23.86 -12.68 -27.02
C ARG A 40 23.96 -12.48 -25.51
N LEU A 41 24.53 -13.46 -24.80
CA LEU A 41 24.72 -13.38 -23.36
C LEU A 41 25.61 -12.19 -22.98
N ALA A 42 26.74 -12.01 -23.68
CA ALA A 42 27.63 -10.85 -23.48
C ALA A 42 26.91 -9.51 -23.70
N LYS A 43 26.05 -9.41 -24.73
CA LYS A 43 25.24 -8.20 -24.98
C LYS A 43 24.22 -7.94 -23.87
N GLU A 44 23.53 -8.97 -23.38
CA GLU A 44 22.56 -8.83 -22.29
C GLU A 44 23.23 -8.50 -20.95
N GLU A 45 24.42 -9.06 -20.69
CA GLU A 45 25.23 -8.71 -19.52
C GLU A 45 25.67 -7.25 -19.55
N GLN A 46 26.16 -6.78 -20.71
CA GLN A 46 26.53 -5.37 -20.89
C GLN A 46 25.32 -4.45 -20.69
N ARG A 47 24.16 -4.81 -21.25
CA ARG A 47 22.91 -4.05 -21.07
C ARG A 47 22.45 -4.03 -19.61
N SER A 48 22.55 -5.16 -18.92
CA SER A 48 22.23 -5.28 -17.50
C SER A 48 23.19 -4.47 -16.63
N ALA A 49 24.49 -4.47 -16.95
CA ALA A 49 25.49 -3.66 -16.26
C ALA A 49 25.20 -2.16 -16.40
N PHE A 50 24.82 -1.71 -17.60
CA PHE A 50 24.39 -0.33 -17.83
C PHE A 50 23.17 0.06 -16.97
N TYR A 51 22.14 -0.79 -16.91
CA TYR A 51 20.98 -0.53 -16.04
C TYR A 51 21.36 -0.51 -14.56
N ARG A 52 22.26 -1.40 -14.12
CA ARG A 52 22.74 -1.44 -12.74
C ARG A 52 23.51 -0.18 -12.34
N ALA A 53 24.21 0.46 -13.27
CA ALA A 53 24.93 1.71 -13.04
C ALA A 53 24.00 2.95 -13.00
N SER A 54 22.75 2.83 -13.44
CA SER A 54 21.80 3.93 -13.41
C SER A 54 21.43 4.34 -11.98
N LYS A 55 21.40 5.66 -11.73
CA LYS A 55 20.95 6.26 -10.46
C LYS A 55 19.54 5.84 -10.07
N HIS A 56 18.66 5.65 -11.06
CA HIS A 56 17.28 5.20 -10.83
C HIS A 56 17.24 3.80 -10.24
N HIS A 57 18.05 2.89 -10.78
CA HIS A 57 18.14 1.52 -10.29
C HIS A 57 18.72 1.45 -8.87
N ALA A 58 19.76 2.25 -8.57
CA ALA A 58 20.28 2.37 -7.22
C ALA A 58 19.22 2.88 -6.21
N SER A 59 18.41 3.86 -6.62
CA SER A 59 17.31 4.40 -5.81
C SER A 59 16.22 3.36 -5.55
N LEU A 60 15.86 2.57 -6.56
CA LEU A 60 14.88 1.48 -6.42
C LEU A 60 15.39 0.38 -5.47
N ARG A 61 16.66 -0.04 -5.58
CA ARG A 61 17.24 -0.99 -4.62
C ARG A 61 17.21 -0.49 -3.20
N LYS A 62 17.47 0.81 -2.99
CA LYS A 62 17.39 1.41 -1.66
C LYS A 62 15.96 1.36 -1.10
N ILE A 63 14.97 1.71 -1.92
CA ILE A 63 13.55 1.61 -1.54
C ILE A 63 13.18 0.17 -1.20
N GLU A 64 13.66 -0.80 -1.98
CA GLU A 64 13.41 -2.23 -1.73
C GLU A 64 14.06 -2.71 -0.43
N ALA A 65 15.29 -2.28 -0.13
CA ALA A 65 15.99 -2.60 1.12
C ALA A 65 15.35 -1.93 2.34
N ASP A 66 14.81 -0.71 2.19
CA ASP A 66 14.18 0.05 3.27
C ASP A 66 12.75 -0.42 3.58
N SER A 67 12.07 -1.04 2.61
CA SER A 67 10.70 -1.53 2.75
C SER A 67 10.50 -2.54 3.89
N PRO A 68 11.30 -3.63 4.03
CA PRO A 68 11.14 -4.60 5.12
C PRO A 68 11.44 -4.01 6.50
N ASN A 69 12.20 -2.92 6.58
CA ASN A 69 12.48 -2.20 7.83
C ASN A 69 11.28 -1.37 8.32
N GLY A 70 10.16 -1.37 7.59
CA GLY A 70 8.96 -0.61 7.95
C GLY A 70 9.07 0.88 7.66
N HIS A 71 10.01 1.31 6.80
CA HIS A 71 10.09 2.70 6.38
C HIS A 71 8.86 3.07 5.52
N LYS A 72 7.92 3.80 6.14
CA LYS A 72 6.62 4.19 5.54
C LYS A 72 6.71 4.73 4.11
N LYS A 73 7.68 5.62 3.85
CA LYS A 73 7.90 6.21 2.52
C LYS A 73 8.32 5.14 1.50
N ALA A 74 9.20 4.23 1.89
CA ALA A 74 9.68 3.16 1.03
C ALA A 74 8.54 2.19 0.70
N VAL A 75 7.79 1.74 1.70
CA VAL A 75 6.62 0.86 1.54
C VAL A 75 5.58 1.50 0.61
N PHE A 76 5.28 2.79 0.82
CA PHE A 76 4.33 3.53 -0.02
C PHE A 76 4.80 3.61 -1.47
N LEU A 77 6.05 4.06 -1.71
CA LEU A 77 6.59 4.19 -3.07
C LEU A 77 6.70 2.84 -3.78
N LEU A 78 7.16 1.80 -3.09
CA LEU A 78 7.27 0.46 -3.64
C LEU A 78 5.88 -0.07 -4.05
N HIS A 79 4.85 0.19 -3.24
CA HIS A 79 3.47 -0.16 -3.58
C HIS A 79 3.00 0.58 -4.84
N GLN A 80 3.29 1.89 -4.96
CA GLN A 80 2.93 2.67 -6.16
C GLN A 80 3.61 2.11 -7.42
N ILE A 81 4.90 1.77 -7.34
CA ILE A 81 5.68 1.21 -8.47
C ILE A 81 5.15 -0.17 -8.86
N ALA A 82 4.98 -1.07 -7.89
CA ALA A 82 4.51 -2.44 -8.14
C ALA A 82 3.09 -2.51 -8.74
N ARG A 83 2.36 -1.39 -8.68
CA ARG A 83 0.96 -1.27 -9.09
C ARG A 83 0.72 -0.32 -10.26
N TYR A 84 1.77 0.27 -10.84
CA TYR A 84 1.65 1.25 -11.92
C TYR A 84 0.72 0.81 -13.07
N GLU A 85 0.76 -0.47 -13.46
CA GLU A 85 -0.04 -1.01 -14.58
C GLU A 85 -1.21 -1.91 -14.15
N LYS A 86 -1.50 -2.05 -12.84
CA LYS A 86 -2.49 -3.02 -12.35
C LYS A 86 -3.84 -2.36 -12.06
N GLN A 87 -4.92 -2.95 -12.57
CA GLN A 87 -6.29 -2.46 -12.36
C GLN A 87 -6.86 -2.77 -10.97
N HIS A 88 -6.55 -3.95 -10.40
CA HIS A 88 -7.02 -4.36 -9.07
C HIS A 88 -5.94 -4.23 -8.00
N LEU A 89 -6.29 -3.55 -6.92
CA LEU A 89 -5.36 -3.09 -5.89
C LEU A 89 -5.75 -3.66 -4.53
N THR A 90 -4.92 -4.58 -4.05
CA THR A 90 -4.87 -4.90 -2.62
C THR A 90 -3.91 -3.93 -1.96
N TYR A 91 -4.35 -3.28 -0.88
CA TYR A 91 -3.56 -2.30 -0.17
C TYR A 91 -3.06 -2.88 1.14
N PRO A 92 -1.75 -2.77 1.42
CA PRO A 92 -1.20 -3.09 2.72
C PRO A 92 -1.66 -2.04 3.74
N GLU A 93 -1.69 -2.43 5.01
CA GLU A 93 -2.28 -1.62 6.07
C GLU A 93 -1.55 -0.28 6.26
N GLU A 94 -0.22 -0.27 6.11
CA GLU A 94 0.63 0.90 6.24
C GLU A 94 0.27 1.97 5.19
N VAL A 95 0.03 1.54 3.95
CA VAL A 95 -0.37 2.43 2.85
C VAL A 95 -1.77 3.00 3.10
N ILE A 96 -2.69 2.17 3.59
CA ILE A 96 -4.04 2.63 3.95
C ILE A 96 -3.97 3.67 5.06
N ARG A 97 -3.20 3.43 6.13
CA ARG A 97 -3.04 4.36 7.25
C ARG A 97 -2.56 5.73 6.78
N GLU A 98 -1.52 5.78 5.94
CA GLU A 98 -1.01 7.04 5.39
C GLU A 98 -2.02 7.71 4.44
N CYS A 99 -2.78 6.94 3.66
CA CYS A 99 -3.86 7.49 2.83
C CYS A 99 -5.00 8.10 3.67
N VAL A 100 -5.37 7.47 4.79
CA VAL A 100 -6.36 8.00 5.73
C VAL A 100 -5.86 9.31 6.35
N ILE A 101 -4.60 9.35 6.79
CA ILE A 101 -3.97 10.56 7.33
C ILE A 101 -3.95 11.68 6.30
N TRP A 102 -3.46 11.41 5.08
CA TRP A 102 -3.39 12.43 4.04
C TRP A 102 -4.78 12.98 3.70
N ARG A 103 -5.77 12.10 3.52
CA ARG A 103 -7.15 12.51 3.26
C ARG A 103 -7.73 13.37 4.39
N PHE A 104 -7.43 13.02 5.63
CA PHE A 104 -7.85 13.78 6.81
C PHE A 104 -7.22 15.18 6.84
N LEU A 105 -5.93 15.29 6.52
CA LEU A 105 -5.21 16.56 6.47
C LEU A 105 -5.66 17.45 5.30
N SER A 106 -5.86 16.87 4.11
CA SER A 106 -6.29 17.58 2.92
C SER A 106 -7.14 16.70 2.00
N GLN A 107 -8.45 16.79 2.18
CA GLN A 107 -9.41 16.05 1.38
C GLN A 107 -9.31 16.39 -0.12
N LYS A 108 -9.21 17.68 -0.45
CA LYS A 108 -9.11 18.15 -1.85
C LYS A 108 -7.82 17.69 -2.51
N GLY A 109 -6.69 17.75 -1.81
CA GLY A 109 -5.39 17.31 -2.34
C GLY A 109 -5.38 15.82 -2.64
N TYR A 110 -5.93 15.01 -1.72
CA TYR A 110 -6.07 13.58 -1.89
C TYR A 110 -6.96 13.22 -3.10
N ASP A 111 -8.14 13.82 -3.18
CA ASP A 111 -9.08 13.54 -4.26
C ASP A 111 -8.51 13.99 -5.62
N HIS A 112 -7.82 15.13 -5.68
CA HIS A 112 -7.14 15.60 -6.89
C HIS A 112 -6.07 14.60 -7.36
N ALA A 113 -5.11 14.24 -6.49
CA ALA A 113 -4.02 13.32 -6.83
C ALA A 113 -4.52 11.95 -7.32
N ARG A 114 -5.66 11.48 -6.79
CA ARG A 114 -6.33 10.27 -7.23
C ARG A 114 -7.02 10.45 -8.58
N SER A 115 -7.83 11.51 -8.73
CA SER A 115 -8.60 11.77 -9.97
C SER A 115 -7.71 12.05 -11.18
N SER A 116 -6.54 12.66 -10.96
CA SER A 116 -5.56 12.94 -12.01
C SER A 116 -4.75 11.70 -12.41
N GLY A 117 -4.92 10.55 -11.73
CA GLY A 117 -4.13 9.35 -11.95
C GLY A 117 -2.65 9.51 -11.60
N LEU A 118 -2.27 10.55 -10.82
CA LEU A 118 -0.88 10.78 -10.44
C LEU A 118 -0.38 9.68 -9.50
N LEU A 119 -1.27 9.20 -8.63
CA LEU A 119 -1.01 8.12 -7.69
C LEU A 119 -2.16 7.12 -7.68
N ASN A 120 -1.83 5.84 -7.53
CA ASN A 120 -2.77 4.74 -7.41
C ASN A 120 -3.34 4.67 -5.98
N LEU A 121 -4.21 5.63 -5.65
CA LEU A 121 -4.78 5.79 -4.31
C LEU A 121 -6.15 5.09 -4.15
N PRO A 122 -6.42 4.50 -2.96
CA PRO A 122 -7.72 3.91 -2.65
C PRO A 122 -8.89 4.88 -2.80
N ALA A 123 -10.06 4.33 -3.15
CA ALA A 123 -11.30 5.10 -3.15
C ALA A 123 -11.76 5.47 -1.73
N LYS A 124 -12.61 6.48 -1.63
CA LYS A 124 -13.26 6.85 -0.36
C LYS A 124 -13.95 5.66 0.31
N CYS A 125 -14.74 4.91 -0.47
CA CYS A 125 -15.44 3.73 0.01
C CYS A 125 -14.46 2.66 0.49
N THR A 126 -13.36 2.43 -0.25
CA THR A 126 -12.30 1.50 0.15
C THR A 126 -11.69 1.90 1.49
N LEU A 127 -11.29 3.16 1.67
CA LEU A 127 -10.76 3.63 2.96
C LEU A 127 -11.76 3.42 4.11
N GLN A 128 -13.04 3.70 3.88
CA GLN A 128 -14.08 3.48 4.88
C GLN A 128 -14.27 2.00 5.23
N ILE A 129 -14.11 1.09 4.27
CA ILE A 129 -14.16 -0.36 4.51
C ILE A 129 -12.99 -0.77 5.41
N TYR A 130 -11.77 -0.30 5.10
CA TYR A 130 -10.58 -0.62 5.89
C TYR A 130 -10.61 -0.01 7.30
N MET A 131 -11.17 1.18 7.47
CA MET A 131 -11.33 1.80 8.79
C MET A 131 -12.37 1.08 9.65
N GLY A 132 -13.29 0.33 9.03
CA GLY A 132 -14.41 -0.30 9.70
C GLY A 132 -15.42 0.71 10.27
N PRO A 133 -16.51 0.21 10.89
CA PRO A 133 -17.41 1.05 11.65
C PRO A 133 -16.71 1.56 12.90
N SER A 134 -16.62 2.89 13.06
CA SER A 134 -16.22 3.47 14.34
C SER A 134 -17.35 3.23 15.35
N GLN A 135 -17.13 2.34 16.33
CA GLN A 135 -18.06 2.19 17.44
C GLN A 135 -18.14 3.52 18.19
N THR A 136 -19.25 4.23 18.07
CA THR A 136 -19.51 5.47 18.80
C THR A 136 -19.95 5.13 20.21
N THR A 137 -19.06 4.57 21.02
CA THR A 137 -19.28 4.54 22.47
C THR A 137 -19.08 5.96 23.00
N SER A 138 -20.02 6.45 23.81
CA SER A 138 -19.87 7.75 24.47
C SER A 138 -18.62 7.72 25.36
N GLY A 139 -17.68 8.64 25.12
CA GLY A 139 -16.41 8.73 25.85
C GLY A 139 -15.21 8.18 25.08
N MET A 140 -14.24 7.63 25.80
CA MET A 140 -13.01 7.08 25.20
C MET A 140 -13.24 5.66 24.66
N SER A 141 -12.77 5.39 23.44
CA SER A 141 -12.76 4.02 22.92
C SER A 141 -11.82 3.13 23.72
N ALA A 142 -12.14 1.82 23.81
CA ALA A 142 -11.29 0.85 24.50
C ALA A 142 -9.86 0.84 23.93
N ALA A 143 -9.71 0.89 22.60
CA ALA A 143 -8.41 0.96 21.94
C ALA A 143 -7.62 2.21 22.32
N MET A 144 -8.28 3.38 22.41
CA MET A 144 -7.63 4.62 22.82
C MET A 144 -7.21 4.56 24.30
N ARG A 145 -8.04 3.97 25.17
CA ARG A 145 -7.69 3.75 26.58
C ARG A 145 -6.47 2.84 26.73
N THR A 146 -6.46 1.69 26.07
CA THR A 146 -5.32 0.75 26.13
C THR A 146 -4.04 1.41 25.66
N ARG A 147 -4.11 2.18 24.58
CA ARG A 147 -2.97 2.93 24.06
C ARG A 147 -2.47 3.99 25.04
N LEU A 148 -3.37 4.78 25.64
CA LEU A 148 -2.98 5.81 26.60
C LEU A 148 -2.37 5.22 27.87
N VAL A 149 -2.87 4.07 28.34
CA VAL A 149 -2.27 3.34 29.47
C VAL A 149 -0.85 2.86 29.12
N TYR A 150 -0.67 2.31 27.92
CA TYR A 150 0.66 1.91 27.43
C TYR A 150 1.60 3.12 27.32
N GLU A 151 1.17 4.21 26.70
CA GLU A 151 1.98 5.43 26.57
C GLU A 151 2.34 6.02 27.94
N ALA A 152 1.40 6.03 28.90
CA ALA A 152 1.67 6.46 30.27
C ALA A 152 2.74 5.60 30.96
N SER A 153 2.78 4.30 30.69
CA SER A 153 3.80 3.39 31.27
C SER A 153 5.23 3.69 30.82
N LEU A 154 5.40 4.34 29.66
CA LEU A 154 6.70 4.72 29.12
C LEU A 154 7.21 6.06 29.66
N LEU A 155 6.35 6.85 30.30
CA LEU A 155 6.69 8.17 30.82
C LEU A 155 7.38 8.06 32.18
N SER A 156 8.35 8.94 32.42
CA SER A 156 8.98 9.08 33.74
C SER A 156 8.00 9.64 34.78
N SER A 157 8.28 9.42 36.07
CA SER A 157 7.43 9.92 37.18
C SER A 157 7.17 11.43 37.12
N ARG A 158 8.12 12.25 36.65
CA ARG A 158 7.93 13.71 36.48
C ARG A 158 6.96 14.06 35.35
N GLN A 159 6.86 13.21 34.32
CA GLN A 159 5.97 13.40 33.17
C GLN A 159 4.54 12.88 33.43
N HIS A 160 4.31 12.17 34.53
CA HIS A 160 2.97 11.72 34.93
C HIS A 160 2.09 12.85 35.44
N MET A 161 2.67 14.00 35.78
CA MET A 161 1.90 15.18 36.18
C MET A 161 1.30 15.86 34.94
N ALA A 162 -0.02 15.79 34.79
CA ALA A 162 -0.76 16.46 33.74
C ALA A 162 -1.98 17.21 34.32
N SER A 163 -2.35 18.34 33.70
CA SER A 163 -3.61 19.02 33.99
C SER A 163 -4.68 18.56 33.00
N LEU A 164 -5.89 18.29 33.50
CA LEU A 164 -7.05 17.98 32.67
C LEU A 164 -7.90 19.25 32.53
N ILE A 165 -7.97 19.78 31.32
CA ILE A 165 -8.84 20.91 30.99
C ILE A 165 -10.03 20.38 30.19
N ILE A 166 -11.24 20.61 30.68
CA ILE A 166 -12.48 20.17 30.03
C ILE A 166 -13.25 21.43 29.61
N GLU A 167 -13.44 21.60 28.31
CA GLU A 167 -14.29 22.64 27.74
C GLU A 167 -15.51 22.01 27.06
N LYS A 168 -16.69 22.59 27.28
CA LYS A 168 -17.92 22.18 26.60
C LYS A 168 -18.08 22.97 25.30
N ALA A 169 -18.02 22.30 24.16
CA ALA A 169 -18.39 22.92 22.88
C ALA A 169 -19.93 22.99 22.75
N SER A 170 -20.46 24.15 22.34
CA SER A 170 -21.87 24.28 21.97
C SER A 170 -22.11 23.61 20.63
N ILE A 171 -22.96 22.58 20.60
CA ILE A 171 -23.34 21.85 19.39
C ILE A 171 -24.81 22.14 19.12
N LYS A 172 -25.14 22.56 17.89
CA LYS A 172 -26.53 22.77 17.50
C LYS A 172 -27.32 21.46 17.64
N PRO A 173 -28.49 21.45 18.29
CA PRO A 173 -29.27 20.24 18.46
C PRO A 173 -29.69 19.71 17.10
N LYS A 174 -29.44 18.42 16.85
CA LYS A 174 -29.77 17.74 15.61
C LYS A 174 -30.13 16.29 15.91
N CYS A 175 -31.18 15.81 15.26
CA CYS A 175 -31.52 14.39 15.22
C CYS A 175 -30.84 13.76 13.99
N ILE A 176 -29.98 12.78 14.21
CA ILE A 176 -29.25 12.07 13.16
C ILE A 176 -29.63 10.60 13.23
N TYR A 177 -30.16 10.06 12.14
CA TYR A 177 -30.41 8.62 12.03
C TYR A 177 -29.18 7.93 11.43
N ASP A 178 -28.57 7.04 12.21
CA ASP A 178 -27.53 6.15 11.71
C ASP A 178 -28.16 4.89 11.12
N ARG A 179 -28.08 4.78 9.79
CA ARG A 179 -28.60 3.63 9.04
C ARG A 179 -27.85 2.33 9.34
N LYS A 180 -26.55 2.41 9.69
CA LYS A 180 -25.74 1.21 9.93
C LYS A 180 -26.02 0.61 11.29
N GLY A 181 -26.13 1.44 12.32
CA GLY A 181 -26.50 1.02 13.68
C GLY A 181 -27.99 0.91 13.94
N ASN A 182 -28.85 1.25 12.96
CA ASN A 182 -30.31 1.38 13.13
C ASN A 182 -30.66 2.21 14.39
N ALA A 183 -29.96 3.32 14.59
CA ALA A 183 -30.01 4.09 15.82
C ALA A 183 -30.34 5.56 15.54
N VAL A 184 -31.16 6.16 16.41
CA VAL A 184 -31.47 7.59 16.36
C VAL A 184 -30.62 8.32 17.39
N LEU A 185 -29.66 9.12 16.92
CA LEU A 185 -28.81 9.96 17.75
C LEU A 185 -29.46 11.33 17.92
N VAL A 186 -29.93 11.61 19.13
CA VAL A 186 -30.50 12.92 19.48
C VAL A 186 -29.45 13.74 20.23
N LEU A 187 -28.87 14.74 19.57
CA LEU A 187 -27.95 15.68 20.20
C LEU A 187 -28.77 16.71 20.98
N ARG A 188 -28.70 16.66 22.32
CA ARG A 188 -29.35 17.61 23.23
C ARG A 188 -28.33 18.59 23.79
N THR A 189 -28.68 19.88 23.83
CA THR A 189 -27.83 20.94 24.41
C THR A 189 -27.95 21.03 25.93
N ASP A 190 -29.12 20.69 26.46
CA ASP A 190 -29.45 20.81 27.88
C ASP A 190 -29.76 19.45 28.52
N PRO A 191 -29.00 19.04 29.55
CA PRO A 191 -29.29 17.82 30.31
C PRO A 191 -30.51 17.96 31.23
N THR A 192 -30.94 19.18 31.53
CA THR A 192 -32.06 19.49 32.45
C THR A 192 -33.42 19.58 31.77
N ALA A 193 -33.48 19.69 30.43
CA ALA A 193 -34.73 19.68 29.68
C ALA A 193 -35.26 18.23 29.47
N ALA A 194 -35.44 17.50 30.57
CA ALA A 194 -36.00 16.16 30.56
C ALA A 194 -37.49 16.21 30.93
N ARG A 195 -38.36 16.30 29.91
CA ARG A 195 -39.72 15.72 29.79
C ARG A 195 -40.54 16.52 28.77
N LEU A 196 -40.32 16.25 27.48
CA LEU A 196 -41.36 16.46 26.49
C LEU A 196 -41.51 15.16 25.71
N THR A 197 -42.74 14.66 25.73
CA THR A 197 -43.18 13.42 25.09
C THR A 197 -43.05 13.50 23.57
N PRO A 198 -42.86 12.37 22.88
CA PRO A 198 -42.68 12.37 21.44
C PRO A 198 -44.03 12.62 20.76
N ARG A 199 -44.24 13.82 20.22
CA ARG A 199 -45.21 14.05 19.13
C ARG A 199 -44.47 14.53 17.90
N GLY A 200 -44.84 13.93 16.78
CA GLY A 200 -43.98 13.72 15.63
C GLY A 200 -43.63 14.99 14.86
N CYS A 201 -42.42 15.01 14.34
CA CYS A 201 -42.11 15.74 13.12
C CYS A 201 -40.81 15.20 12.51
N TRP A 202 -40.93 14.18 11.66
CA TRP A 202 -39.86 13.80 10.76
C TRP A 202 -40.05 14.59 9.46
N ARG A 203 -39.40 15.75 9.33
CA ARG A 203 -39.14 16.37 8.03
C ARG A 203 -37.69 16.12 7.65
N THR A 204 -37.54 15.44 6.53
CA THR A 204 -36.30 15.00 5.92
C THR A 204 -35.47 16.18 5.40
N GLY A 205 -34.39 16.51 6.11
CA GLY A 205 -33.35 17.42 5.65
C GLY A 205 -32.00 16.71 5.64
N PHE A 206 -31.56 16.25 4.46
CA PHE A 206 -30.28 15.60 4.25
C PHE A 206 -29.16 16.67 4.29
N CYS A 207 -28.42 16.76 5.40
CA CYS A 207 -27.21 17.59 5.47
C CYS A 207 -26.02 16.79 6.01
N ALA A 208 -25.05 16.60 5.12
CA ALA A 208 -23.70 16.11 5.37
C ALA A 208 -22.95 17.05 6.31
N LEU A 209 -22.72 16.62 7.55
CA LEU A 209 -21.78 17.26 8.47
C LEU A 209 -21.25 16.17 9.41
N PHE A 210 -20.07 15.65 9.11
CA PHE A 210 -19.34 14.73 9.99
C PHE A 210 -17.84 14.92 9.78
N PHE A 211 -17.30 16.13 10.00
CA PHE A 211 -15.84 16.34 10.01
C PHE A 211 -15.34 17.47 10.94
N GLY A 212 -16.19 18.11 11.75
CA GLY A 212 -15.76 19.27 12.56
C GLY A 212 -15.10 18.94 13.90
N ALA A 213 -15.40 17.79 14.52
CA ALA A 213 -14.97 17.51 15.89
C ALA A 213 -13.64 16.74 16.00
N LEU A 214 -13.17 16.11 14.92
CA LEU A 214 -11.91 15.34 14.93
C LEU A 214 -10.67 16.21 14.66
N THR A 215 -10.85 17.41 14.11
CA THR A 215 -9.76 18.33 13.73
C THR A 215 -9.06 19.00 14.91
N VAL A 216 -9.70 19.10 16.08
CA VAL A 216 -9.08 19.74 17.25
C VAL A 216 -8.16 18.78 18.00
N THR A 217 -8.56 17.50 18.15
CA THR A 217 -7.79 16.51 18.91
C THR A 217 -6.50 16.07 18.19
N ILE A 218 -6.48 16.08 16.86
CA ILE A 218 -5.30 15.65 16.07
C ILE A 218 -4.24 16.74 15.96
N ARG A 219 -4.59 18.03 16.04
CA ARG A 219 -3.60 19.12 16.10
C ARG A 219 -2.70 19.05 17.34
N TYR A 220 -3.19 18.45 18.43
CA TYR A 220 -2.38 18.25 19.64
C TYR A 220 -1.38 17.10 19.50
N LEU A 221 -1.77 15.99 18.86
CA LEU A 221 -0.89 14.84 18.64
C LEU A 221 0.24 15.12 17.63
N ALA A 222 -0.02 15.91 16.58
CA ALA A 222 1.01 16.30 15.61
C ALA A 222 2.10 17.18 16.22
N ARG A 223 1.79 17.95 17.29
CA ARG A 223 2.76 18.83 17.96
C ARG A 223 3.67 18.09 18.94
N ILE A 224 3.24 16.93 19.45
CA ILE A 224 4.02 16.11 20.38
C ILE A 224 5.04 15.25 19.62
N ILE A 225 4.67 14.73 18.45
CA ILE A 225 5.57 13.89 17.63
C ILE A 225 6.70 14.70 16.99
N LEU A 226 6.50 15.98 16.68
CA LEU A 226 7.53 16.86 16.10
C LEU A 226 8.53 17.42 17.14
N ARG A 227 8.40 17.09 18.42
CA ARG A 227 9.35 17.49 19.48
C ARG A 227 10.27 16.37 19.96
N SER A 228 10.09 15.15 19.45
CA SER A 228 10.87 13.97 19.84
C SER A 228 11.73 13.39 18.70
N SER A 229 11.97 14.16 17.64
CA SER A 229 12.94 13.89 16.58
C SER A 229 14.00 14.99 16.59
#